data_AF-A0A7V8XDY7-F1
#
_entry.id   AF-A0A7V8XDY7-F1
#
_cell.length_a   1.000
_cell.length_b   1.000
_cell.length_c   1.000
_cell.angle_alpha   90.00
_cell.angle_beta   90.00
_cell.angle_gamma   90.00
#
_symmetry.space_group_name_H-M   'P 1'
#
loop_
_entity.id
_entity.type
_entity.pdbx_description
1 polymer ?
#
loop_
_entity_poly.entity_id
_entity_poly.type
_entity_poly.pdbx_seq_one_letter_code
_entity_poly.pdbx_strand_id
1 'polypeptide(L)'
;WGGEILRCDLAGFERLAHLEPVPLPGGEAAIREPWRMAAVYLERADRPVPFERWPLVRKALNVNAPLSSGMGRLFDAVAAVLGVRDETSYEGQAAIELEQLASDRRADPYPWRFGDGAALVRAVHDDLAAGRAREEIAAAFHESVAAGAAEACAAAGEPRTVVLSGGTFQNVRLLAATTTRLEAHGFRVLSHRLVPPNDGGLSFGQAAVAAARTSAA
;
A
#
# COMPACT_ATOMS: atom_id res chain seq x y z
N TRP A 1 3.33 -2.60 -10.49
CA TRP A 1 2.46 -3.35 -9.56
C TRP A 1 2.95 -3.08 -8.13
N GLY A 2 2.21 -3.53 -7.12
CA GLY A 2 2.69 -3.51 -5.73
C GLY A 2 1.61 -3.31 -4.66
N GLY A 3 0.33 -3.39 -5.04
CA GLY A 3 -0.83 -3.33 -4.16
C GLY A 3 -1.92 -4.19 -4.77
N GLU A 4 -1.61 -5.49 -4.88
CA GLU A 4 -2.35 -6.47 -5.67
C GLU A 4 -3.01 -7.52 -4.76
N ILE A 5 -4.20 -7.97 -5.15
CA ILE A 5 -4.82 -9.19 -4.63
C ILE A 5 -4.86 -10.19 -5.77
N LEU A 6 -4.20 -11.32 -5.56
CA LEU A 6 -4.02 -12.36 -6.58
C LEU A 6 -4.67 -13.65 -6.11
N ARG A 7 -5.33 -14.35 -7.04
CA ARG A 7 -5.64 -15.77 -6.92
C ARG A 7 -4.57 -16.54 -7.66
N CYS A 8 -3.79 -17.35 -6.95
CA CYS A 8 -2.64 -18.01 -7.56
C CYS A 8 -2.36 -19.40 -6.98
N ASP A 9 -1.64 -20.17 -7.78
CA ASP A 9 -0.90 -21.36 -7.39
C ASP A 9 0.53 -21.27 -7.96
N LEU A 10 1.27 -22.38 -7.96
CA LEU A 10 2.64 -22.40 -8.51
C LEU A 10 2.67 -22.47 -10.04
N ALA A 11 1.55 -22.70 -10.71
CA ALA A 11 1.46 -22.76 -12.17
C ALA A 11 1.06 -21.41 -12.76
N GLY A 12 0.17 -20.67 -12.12
CA GLY A 12 -0.34 -19.39 -12.63
C GLY A 12 -0.98 -18.50 -11.57
N PHE A 13 -1.40 -17.31 -12.02
CA PHE A 13 -2.12 -16.36 -11.19
C PHE A 13 -3.15 -15.58 -12.00
N GLU A 14 -4.15 -15.08 -11.31
CA GLU A 14 -5.15 -14.14 -11.78
C GLU A 14 -5.18 -12.93 -10.85
N ARG A 15 -5.27 -11.74 -11.44
CA ARG A 15 -5.36 -10.48 -10.71
C ARG A 15 -6.82 -10.19 -10.39
N LEU A 16 -7.21 -10.32 -9.12
CA LEU A 16 -8.59 -10.14 -8.66
C LEU A 16 -8.92 -8.67 -8.35
N ALA A 17 -7.99 -7.97 -7.70
CA ALA A 17 -8.14 -6.56 -7.36
C ALA A 17 -6.77 -5.90 -7.26
N HIS A 18 -6.74 -4.57 -7.40
CA HIS A 18 -5.51 -3.80 -7.30
C HIS A 18 -5.77 -2.34 -7.00
N LEU A 19 -4.78 -1.64 -6.46
CA LEU A 19 -4.77 -0.19 -6.42
C LEU A 19 -4.84 0.41 -7.83
N GLU A 20 -5.65 1.45 -7.99
CA GLU A 20 -5.72 2.22 -9.22
C GLU A 20 -4.34 2.78 -9.58
N PRO A 21 -3.85 2.56 -10.81
CA PRO A 21 -2.53 3.04 -11.18
C PRO A 21 -2.44 4.58 -11.16
N VAL A 22 -1.44 5.08 -10.46
CA VAL A 22 -1.06 6.50 -10.41
C VAL A 22 0.29 6.72 -11.09
N PRO A 23 0.52 7.86 -11.75
CA PRO A 23 1.83 8.18 -12.29
C PRO A 23 2.85 8.37 -11.17
N LEU A 24 4.09 7.94 -11.40
CA LEU A 24 5.26 8.22 -10.55
C LEU A 24 6.00 9.46 -11.08
N PRO A 25 5.83 10.66 -10.50
CA PRO A 25 6.38 11.87 -11.08
C PRO A 25 7.91 11.89 -10.99
N GLY A 26 8.59 11.68 -12.13
CA GLY A 26 10.05 11.57 -12.17
C GLY A 26 10.58 10.17 -11.82
N GLY A 27 9.75 9.13 -11.93
CA GLY A 27 10.15 7.73 -11.74
C GLY A 27 10.70 7.48 -10.34
N GLU A 28 11.99 7.16 -10.24
CA GLU A 28 12.68 6.93 -8.96
C GLU A 28 12.69 8.15 -8.04
N ALA A 29 12.61 9.37 -8.58
CA ALA A 29 12.51 10.57 -7.76
C ALA A 29 11.28 10.54 -6.85
N ALA A 30 10.16 9.95 -7.31
CA ALA A 30 8.96 9.79 -6.50
C ALA A 30 9.12 8.80 -5.33
N ILE A 31 10.15 7.95 -5.35
CA ILE A 31 10.51 7.07 -4.24
C ILE A 31 11.30 7.85 -3.19
N ARG A 32 12.23 8.71 -3.63
CA ARG A 32 13.07 9.53 -2.74
C ARG A 32 12.36 10.75 -2.19
N GLU A 33 11.33 11.23 -2.88
CA GLU A 33 10.58 12.43 -2.56
C GLU A 33 9.08 12.11 -2.41
N PRO A 34 8.65 11.47 -1.31
CA PRO A 34 7.24 11.17 -1.01
C PRO A 34 6.23 12.28 -1.28
N TRP A 35 6.63 13.55 -1.11
CA TRP A 35 5.78 14.72 -1.41
C TRP A 35 5.23 14.70 -2.84
N ARG A 36 5.95 14.10 -3.80
CA ARG A 36 5.50 13.95 -5.19
C ARG A 36 4.30 13.01 -5.30
N MET A 37 4.30 11.92 -4.53
CA MET A 37 3.18 11.00 -4.48
C MET A 37 1.98 11.63 -3.77
N ALA A 38 2.21 12.36 -2.66
CA ALA A 38 1.18 13.14 -2.01
C ALA A 38 0.52 14.13 -2.99
N ALA A 39 1.31 14.85 -3.78
CA ALA A 39 0.80 15.79 -4.78
C ALA A 39 -0.12 15.12 -5.81
N VAL A 40 0.28 13.94 -6.34
CA VAL A 40 -0.55 13.17 -7.29
C VAL A 40 -1.88 12.76 -6.67
N TYR A 41 -1.84 12.20 -5.45
CA TYR A 41 -3.07 11.72 -4.82
C TYR A 41 -3.98 12.87 -4.36
N LEU A 42 -3.44 13.95 -3.80
CA LEU A 42 -4.22 15.14 -3.42
C LEU A 42 -4.90 15.76 -4.65
N GLU A 43 -4.20 15.86 -5.77
CA GLU A 43 -4.78 16.37 -7.02
C GLU A 43 -5.91 15.47 -7.53
N ARG A 44 -5.72 14.15 -7.55
CA ARG A 44 -6.78 13.18 -7.90
C ARG A 44 -7.94 13.16 -6.89
N ALA A 45 -7.67 13.54 -5.65
CA ALA A 45 -8.64 13.67 -4.59
C ALA A 45 -9.37 15.03 -4.60
N ASP A 46 -9.15 15.87 -5.61
CA ASP A 46 -9.70 17.23 -5.68
C ASP A 46 -9.47 18.01 -4.37
N ARG A 47 -8.24 17.91 -3.84
CA ARG A 47 -7.79 18.61 -2.64
C ARG A 47 -6.64 19.57 -2.94
N PRO A 48 -6.46 20.62 -2.11
CA PRO A 48 -5.33 21.52 -2.25
C PRO A 48 -4.00 20.76 -2.25
N VAL A 49 -3.12 21.09 -3.18
CA VAL A 49 -1.76 20.53 -3.25
C VAL A 49 -0.79 21.55 -2.66
N PRO A 50 -0.30 21.38 -1.41
CA PRO A 50 0.46 22.41 -0.70
C PRO A 50 1.94 22.49 -1.12
N PHE A 51 2.33 21.83 -2.22
CA PHE A 51 3.73 21.75 -2.65
C PHE A 51 4.00 22.76 -3.77
N GLU A 52 4.73 23.84 -3.46
CA GLU A 52 5.05 24.91 -4.43
C GLU A 52 5.80 24.40 -5.67
N ARG A 53 6.57 23.31 -5.53
CA ARG A 53 7.31 22.66 -6.61
C ARG A 53 6.41 21.85 -7.56
N TRP A 54 5.16 21.56 -7.17
CA TRP A 54 4.26 20.69 -7.91
C TRP A 54 3.95 21.16 -9.33
N PRO A 55 3.61 22.44 -9.61
CA PRO A 55 3.29 22.86 -10.98
C PRO A 55 4.41 22.60 -12.00
N LEU A 56 5.67 22.61 -11.57
CA LEU A 56 6.80 22.26 -12.42
C LEU A 56 6.86 20.74 -12.66
N VAL A 57 6.76 19.94 -11.59
CA VAL A 57 6.79 18.47 -11.67
C VAL A 57 5.59 17.92 -12.45
N ARG A 58 4.41 18.50 -12.26
CA ARG A 58 3.16 18.14 -12.95
C ARG A 58 3.31 18.20 -14.47
N LYS A 59 4.03 19.19 -15.00
CA LYS A 59 4.28 19.31 -16.46
C LYS A 59 5.08 18.13 -17.01
N ALA A 60 5.95 17.53 -16.19
CA ALA A 60 6.80 16.40 -16.59
C ALA A 60 6.08 15.04 -16.56
N LEU A 61 4.83 14.98 -16.08
CA LEU A 61 4.04 13.74 -16.07
C LEU A 61 3.83 13.15 -17.47
N ASN A 62 3.80 13.99 -18.50
CA ASN A 62 3.63 13.56 -19.89
C ASN A 62 4.93 13.06 -20.55
N VAL A 63 6.06 13.10 -19.83
CA VAL A 63 7.38 12.75 -20.37
C VAL A 63 7.95 11.51 -19.70
N ASN A 64 7.98 11.46 -18.38
CA ASN A 64 8.59 10.36 -17.63
C ASN A 64 7.85 10.09 -16.32
N ALA A 65 6.66 9.50 -16.43
CA ALA A 65 5.87 9.09 -15.28
C ALA A 65 5.24 7.70 -15.48
N PRO A 66 6.01 6.62 -15.26
CA PRO A 66 5.46 5.28 -15.32
C PRO A 66 4.32 5.12 -14.31
N LEU A 67 3.32 4.33 -14.67
CA LEU A 67 2.19 4.05 -13.78
C LEU A 67 2.56 3.01 -12.73
N SER A 68 2.12 3.23 -11.50
CA SER A 68 2.31 2.32 -10.37
C SER A 68 1.01 2.12 -9.61
N SER A 69 0.73 0.87 -9.27
CA SER A 69 -0.29 0.44 -8.31
C SER A 69 0.35 0.05 -6.97
N GLY A 70 1.51 0.61 -6.64
CA GLY A 70 2.30 0.22 -5.47
C GLY A 70 1.72 0.71 -4.15
N MET A 71 1.44 -0.20 -3.22
CA MET A 71 0.96 0.14 -1.87
C MET A 71 1.98 0.99 -1.11
N GLY A 72 3.28 0.71 -1.25
CA GLY A 72 4.33 1.54 -0.66
C GLY A 72 4.23 3.02 -1.08
N ARG A 73 3.87 3.30 -2.34
CA ARG A 73 3.70 4.68 -2.83
C ARG A 73 2.48 5.39 -2.25
N LEU A 74 1.43 4.63 -1.91
CA LEU A 74 0.27 5.16 -1.17
C LEU A 74 0.65 5.49 0.28
N PHE A 75 1.45 4.63 0.94
CA PHE A 75 2.01 4.90 2.26
C PHE A 75 2.90 6.15 2.25
N ASP A 76 3.81 6.27 1.27
CA ASP A 76 4.67 7.45 1.10
C ASP A 76 3.83 8.73 0.95
N ALA A 77 2.76 8.67 0.15
CA ALA A 77 1.84 9.79 -0.04
C ALA A 77 1.17 10.22 1.28
N VAL A 78 0.63 9.27 2.04
CA VAL A 78 -0.03 9.56 3.33
C VAL A 78 0.98 10.10 4.35
N ALA A 79 2.20 9.56 4.39
CA ALA A 79 3.27 10.06 5.26
C ALA A 79 3.59 11.53 4.96
N ALA A 80 3.71 11.91 3.69
CA ALA A 80 3.94 13.30 3.29
C ALA A 80 2.71 14.20 3.57
N VAL A 81 1.48 13.74 3.32
CA VAL A 81 0.25 14.49 3.65
C VAL A 81 0.19 14.82 5.15
N LEU A 82 0.57 13.87 6.01
CA LEU A 82 0.61 14.07 7.47
C LEU A 82 1.84 14.85 7.95
N GLY A 83 2.72 15.29 7.05
CA GLY A 83 3.95 16.01 7.37
C GLY A 83 4.96 15.17 8.15
N VAL A 84 4.97 13.84 7.94
CA VAL A 84 5.94 12.92 8.55
C VAL A 84 7.27 12.98 7.79
N ARG A 85 7.20 12.84 6.46
CA ARG A 85 8.40 12.77 5.62
C ARG A 85 8.10 13.19 4.19
N ASP A 86 8.82 14.20 3.72
CA ASP A 86 8.76 14.66 2.33
C ASP A 86 9.90 14.11 1.46
N GLU A 87 11.04 13.76 2.06
CA GLU A 87 12.25 13.26 1.39
C GLU A 87 12.86 12.12 2.21
N THR A 88 13.29 11.03 1.57
CA THR A 88 13.80 9.81 2.24
C THR A 88 15.27 9.55 1.94
N SER A 89 16.01 9.03 2.91
CA SER A 89 17.41 8.60 2.77
C SER A 89 17.58 7.10 2.49
N TYR A 90 16.54 6.29 2.70
CA TYR A 90 16.51 4.87 2.40
C TYR A 90 15.11 4.40 2.00
N GLU A 91 15.04 3.25 1.35
CA GLU A 91 13.78 2.69 0.85
C GLU A 91 12.83 2.33 2.00
N GLY A 92 11.57 2.78 1.88
CA GLY A 92 10.52 2.49 2.87
C GLY A 92 10.53 3.38 4.11
N GLN A 93 11.45 4.34 4.24
CA GLN A 93 11.54 5.22 5.41
C GLN A 93 10.22 5.90 5.76
N ALA A 94 9.55 6.52 4.79
CA ALA A 94 8.30 7.25 5.04
C ALA A 94 7.18 6.31 5.55
N ALA A 95 7.07 5.10 4.99
CA ALA A 95 6.13 4.09 5.44
C ALA A 95 6.44 3.58 6.86
N ILE A 96 7.73 3.40 7.20
CA ILE A 96 8.18 3.00 8.55
C ILE A 96 7.85 4.08 9.57
N GLU A 97 8.16 5.34 9.27
CA GLU A 97 7.88 6.46 10.18
C GLU A 97 6.37 6.70 10.33
N LEU A 98 5.57 6.44 9.29
CA LEU A 98 4.11 6.47 9.37
C LEU A 98 3.56 5.37 10.29
N GLU A 99 4.14 4.17 10.27
CA GLU A 99 3.81 3.09 11.23
C GLU A 99 4.14 3.52 12.66
N GLN A 100 5.33 4.11 12.87
CA GLN A 100 5.75 4.61 14.18
C GLN A 100 4.84 5.72 14.70
N LEU A 101 4.37 6.61 13.82
CA LEU A 101 3.40 7.65 14.16
C LEU A 101 2.06 7.03 14.60
N ALA A 102 1.59 5.98 13.91
CA ALA A 102 0.37 5.27 14.31
C ALA A 102 0.56 4.54 15.66
N SER A 103 1.73 3.96 15.90
CA SER A 103 2.08 3.25 17.13
C SER A 103 0.99 2.22 17.53
N ASP A 104 0.65 2.14 18.81
CA ASP A 104 -0.43 1.32 19.37
C ASP A 104 -1.81 2.00 19.35
N ARG A 105 -1.93 3.17 18.73
CA ARG A 105 -3.19 3.93 18.67
C ARG A 105 -4.28 3.08 18.03
N ARG A 106 -5.46 3.09 18.63
CA ARG A 106 -6.68 2.49 18.06
C ARG A 106 -7.42 3.54 17.26
N ALA A 107 -7.97 3.13 16.13
CA ALA A 107 -8.82 3.94 15.30
C ALA A 107 -9.77 3.02 14.52
N ASP A 108 -10.90 3.57 14.10
CA ASP A 108 -11.78 2.89 13.16
C ASP A 108 -11.29 3.13 11.72
N PRO A 109 -11.47 2.16 10.81
CA PRO A 109 -11.14 2.34 9.41
C PRO A 109 -12.06 3.38 8.75
N TYR A 110 -11.56 4.05 7.73
CA TYR A 110 -12.35 4.85 6.81
C TYR A 110 -13.29 3.94 6.00
N PRO A 111 -14.46 4.44 5.56
CA PRO A 111 -15.33 3.75 4.63
C PRO A 111 -14.69 3.76 3.23
N TRP A 112 -13.76 2.85 2.99
CA TRP A 112 -12.92 2.80 1.81
C TRP A 112 -12.97 1.43 1.14
N ARG A 113 -13.12 1.42 -0.18
CA ARG A 113 -13.05 0.22 -0.99
C ARG A 113 -11.63 0.04 -1.53
N PHE A 114 -11.07 -1.15 -1.37
CA PHE A 114 -9.74 -1.48 -1.90
C PHE A 114 -9.65 -1.16 -3.40
N GLY A 115 -8.67 -0.33 -3.75
CA GLY A 115 -8.44 0.12 -5.13
C GLY A 115 -8.31 1.63 -5.24
N ASP A 116 -9.19 2.39 -4.59
CA ASP A 116 -9.27 3.84 -4.77
C ASP A 116 -8.36 4.60 -3.80
N GLY A 117 -7.06 4.65 -4.11
CA GLY A 117 -6.10 5.35 -3.26
C GLY A 117 -6.39 6.84 -3.12
N ALA A 118 -7.02 7.48 -4.12
CA ALA A 118 -7.37 8.90 -4.05
C ALA A 118 -8.48 9.16 -3.03
N ALA A 119 -9.51 8.32 -2.96
CA ALA A 119 -10.54 8.41 -1.93
C ALA A 119 -9.98 8.23 -0.52
N LEU A 120 -9.02 7.32 -0.33
CA LEU A 120 -8.39 7.14 0.98
C LEU A 120 -7.56 8.36 1.39
N VAL A 121 -6.77 8.92 0.46
CA VAL A 121 -6.00 10.15 0.70
C VAL A 121 -6.93 11.35 0.95
N ARG A 122 -8.09 11.41 0.28
CA ARG A 122 -9.12 12.42 0.53
C ARG A 122 -9.60 12.39 1.99
N ALA A 123 -9.93 11.20 2.50
CA ALA A 123 -10.37 11.02 3.88
C ALA A 123 -9.29 11.42 4.88
N VAL A 124 -8.04 11.00 4.63
CA VAL A 124 -6.86 11.41 5.44
C VAL A 124 -6.69 12.93 5.47
N HIS A 125 -6.76 13.58 4.30
CA HIS A 125 -6.64 15.03 4.20
C HIS A 125 -7.76 15.76 4.95
N ASP A 126 -9.01 15.29 4.79
CA ASP A 126 -10.18 15.95 5.38
C ASP A 126 -10.16 15.86 6.90
N ASP A 127 -9.73 14.73 7.47
CA ASP A 127 -9.52 14.59 8.91
C ASP A 127 -8.39 15.49 9.43
N LEU A 128 -7.30 15.61 8.66
CA LEU A 128 -6.19 16.49 9.02
C LEU A 128 -6.66 17.96 9.04
N ALA A 129 -7.45 18.37 8.04
CA ALA A 129 -8.03 19.70 7.95
C ALA A 129 -9.06 19.97 9.08
N ALA A 130 -9.75 18.93 9.54
CA ALA A 130 -10.65 18.98 10.70
C ALA A 130 -9.90 18.99 12.06
N GLY A 131 -8.57 18.90 12.06
CA GLY A 131 -7.75 18.94 13.27
C GLY A 131 -7.69 17.63 14.06
N ARG A 132 -8.03 16.49 13.44
CA ARG A 132 -7.86 15.17 14.05
C ARG A 132 -6.36 14.90 14.26
N ALA A 133 -6.03 14.25 15.38
CA ALA A 133 -4.65 13.95 15.74
C ALA A 133 -3.98 13.07 14.66
N ARG A 134 -2.73 13.39 14.30
CA ARG A 134 -2.01 12.72 13.19
C ARG A 134 -1.78 11.24 13.45
N GLU A 135 -1.54 10.88 14.71
CA GLU A 135 -1.38 9.50 15.19
C GLU A 135 -2.66 8.70 14.94
N GLU A 136 -3.81 9.33 15.15
CA GLU A 136 -5.12 8.70 14.95
C GLU A 136 -5.45 8.54 13.47
N ILE A 137 -5.11 9.54 12.64
CA ILE A 137 -5.26 9.44 11.18
C ILE A 137 -4.34 8.36 10.61
N ALA A 138 -3.08 8.30 11.07
CA ALA A 138 -2.13 7.27 10.66
C ALA A 138 -2.65 5.88 11.05
N ALA A 139 -3.19 5.71 12.27
CA ALA A 139 -3.82 4.47 12.68
C ALA A 139 -5.04 4.11 11.81
N ALA A 140 -5.95 5.06 11.58
CA ALA A 140 -7.14 4.87 10.75
C ALA A 140 -6.77 4.46 9.32
N PHE A 141 -5.72 5.05 8.74
CA PHE A 141 -5.20 4.67 7.43
C PHE A 141 -4.76 3.19 7.39
N HIS A 142 -3.96 2.74 8.36
CA HIS A 142 -3.53 1.34 8.44
C HIS A 142 -4.73 0.38 8.59
N GLU A 143 -5.69 0.74 9.44
CA GLU A 143 -6.92 -0.04 9.63
C GLU A 143 -7.75 -0.12 8.35
N SER A 144 -7.81 0.97 7.58
CA SER A 144 -8.54 1.03 6.30
C SER A 144 -7.92 0.11 5.27
N VAL A 145 -6.59 0.11 5.15
CA VAL A 145 -5.89 -0.79 4.23
C VAL A 145 -6.14 -2.25 4.61
N ALA A 146 -6.02 -2.58 5.90
CA ALA A 146 -6.29 -3.93 6.42
C ALA A 146 -7.73 -4.38 6.19
N ALA A 147 -8.71 -3.50 6.46
CA ALA A 147 -10.13 -3.76 6.26
C ALA A 147 -10.46 -3.97 4.78
N GLY A 148 -10.04 -3.04 3.91
CA GLY A 148 -10.27 -3.13 2.48
C GLY A 148 -9.65 -4.39 1.86
N ALA A 149 -8.44 -4.78 2.29
CA ALA A 149 -7.81 -6.01 1.81
C ALA A 149 -8.59 -7.27 2.26
N ALA A 150 -9.03 -7.32 3.52
CA ALA A 150 -9.81 -8.44 4.03
C ALA A 150 -11.18 -8.57 3.35
N GLU A 151 -11.87 -7.45 3.13
CA GLU A 151 -13.15 -7.40 2.42
C GLU A 151 -13.01 -7.83 0.96
N ALA A 152 -11.95 -7.40 0.27
CA ALA A 152 -11.69 -7.80 -1.10
C ALA A 152 -11.37 -9.31 -1.22
N CYS A 153 -10.63 -9.88 -0.27
CA CYS A 153 -10.45 -11.33 -0.18
C CYS A 153 -11.78 -12.06 0.10
N ALA A 154 -12.59 -11.55 1.01
CA ALA A 154 -13.91 -12.12 1.33
C ALA A 154 -14.84 -12.11 0.10
N ALA A 155 -14.83 -11.03 -0.67
CA ALA A 155 -15.60 -10.90 -1.91
C ALA A 155 -15.14 -11.87 -3.01
N ALA A 156 -13.85 -12.23 -3.05
CA ALA A 156 -13.32 -13.22 -3.98
C ALA A 156 -13.79 -14.66 -3.66
N GLY A 157 -14.19 -14.92 -2.42
CA GLY A 157 -14.71 -16.21 -1.98
C GLY A 157 -13.61 -17.26 -1.75
N GLU A 158 -13.32 -18.06 -2.77
CA GLU A 158 -12.34 -19.15 -2.70
C GLU A 158 -11.01 -18.77 -3.40
N PRO A 159 -9.86 -19.26 -2.91
CA PRO A 159 -9.68 -20.22 -1.81
C PRO A 159 -9.76 -19.59 -0.40
N ARG A 160 -10.09 -20.39 0.63
CA ARG A 160 -10.05 -19.96 2.06
C ARG A 160 -8.66 -19.86 2.69
N THR A 161 -7.59 -19.98 1.92
CA THR A 161 -6.22 -19.73 2.39
C THR A 161 -5.68 -18.47 1.74
N VAL A 162 -5.26 -17.50 2.55
CA VAL A 162 -4.71 -16.22 2.09
C VAL A 162 -3.24 -16.13 2.53
N VAL A 163 -2.38 -15.70 1.60
CA VAL A 163 -0.95 -15.47 1.87
C VAL A 163 -0.68 -13.97 1.88
N LEU A 164 -0.04 -13.48 2.94
CA LEU A 164 0.41 -12.09 3.07
C LEU A 164 1.91 -12.02 2.75
N SER A 165 2.27 -11.32 1.67
CA SER A 165 3.62 -11.24 1.11
C SER A 165 3.89 -9.87 0.48
N GLY A 166 5.17 -9.51 0.31
CA GLY A 166 5.59 -8.20 -0.19
C GLY A 166 6.10 -7.30 0.94
N GLY A 167 7.02 -6.39 0.60
CA GLY A 167 7.71 -5.53 1.58
C GLY A 167 6.78 -4.68 2.47
N THR A 168 5.58 -4.33 2.00
CA THR A 168 4.60 -3.60 2.81
C THR A 168 4.18 -4.38 4.06
N PHE A 169 4.17 -5.72 4.02
CA PHE A 169 3.89 -6.54 5.21
C PHE A 169 5.08 -6.71 6.17
N GLN A 170 6.19 -5.98 5.95
CA GLN A 170 7.17 -5.74 7.01
C GLN A 170 6.62 -4.78 8.08
N ASN A 171 5.57 -4.01 7.74
CA ASN A 171 4.80 -3.21 8.68
C ASN A 171 4.01 -4.16 9.60
N VAL A 172 4.42 -4.24 10.87
CA VAL A 172 3.91 -5.19 11.85
C VAL A 172 2.48 -4.86 12.21
N ARG A 173 2.14 -3.56 12.31
CA ARG A 173 0.76 -3.11 12.54
C ARG A 173 -0.16 -3.60 11.43
N LEU A 174 0.20 -3.37 10.18
CA LEU A 174 -0.60 -3.76 9.01
C LEU A 174 -0.73 -5.28 8.92
N LEU A 175 0.36 -6.02 9.15
CA LEU A 175 0.35 -7.48 9.15
C LEU A 175 -0.63 -8.02 10.21
N ALA A 176 -0.55 -7.53 11.44
CA ALA A 176 -1.42 -7.95 12.54
C ALA A 176 -2.90 -7.59 12.28
N ALA A 177 -3.17 -6.37 11.84
CA ALA A 177 -4.54 -5.91 11.54
C ALA A 177 -5.16 -6.70 10.38
N THR A 178 -4.40 -6.90 9.29
CA THR A 178 -4.88 -7.67 8.12
C THR A 178 -5.12 -9.13 8.48
N THR A 179 -4.23 -9.73 9.27
CA THR A 179 -4.36 -11.12 9.74
C THR A 179 -5.63 -11.28 10.56
N THR A 180 -5.82 -10.44 11.58
CA THR A 180 -6.98 -10.49 12.48
C THR A 180 -8.29 -10.39 11.69
N ARG A 181 -8.36 -9.47 10.73
CA ARG A 181 -9.57 -9.25 9.93
C ARG A 181 -9.87 -10.41 8.97
N LEU A 182 -8.84 -10.95 8.31
CA LEU A 182 -8.99 -12.13 7.47
C LEU A 182 -9.45 -13.36 8.26
N GLU A 183 -8.87 -13.60 9.44
CA GLU A 183 -9.29 -14.69 10.32
C GLU A 183 -10.73 -14.53 10.79
N ALA A 184 -11.18 -13.29 11.05
CA ALA A 184 -12.58 -13.00 11.36
C ALA A 184 -13.54 -13.36 10.21
N HIS A 185 -13.06 -13.31 8.96
CA HIS A 185 -13.78 -13.77 7.77
C HIS A 185 -13.64 -15.29 7.52
N GLY A 186 -13.01 -16.04 8.43
CA GLY A 186 -12.84 -17.49 8.35
C GLY A 186 -11.71 -17.95 7.43
N PHE A 187 -10.79 -17.05 7.05
CA PHE A 187 -9.61 -17.42 6.27
C PHE A 187 -8.54 -18.05 7.16
N ARG A 188 -7.84 -19.04 6.60
CA ARG A 188 -6.51 -19.45 7.09
C ARG A 188 -5.49 -18.47 6.52
N VAL A 189 -4.79 -17.74 7.39
CA VAL A 189 -3.77 -16.77 6.96
C VAL A 189 -2.37 -17.37 7.07
N LEU A 190 -1.57 -17.18 6.03
CA LEU A 190 -0.16 -17.56 5.98
C LEU A 190 0.70 -16.32 5.77
N SER A 191 1.81 -16.23 6.48
CA SER A 191 2.80 -15.16 6.32
C SER A 191 4.21 -15.73 6.30
N HIS A 192 5.14 -14.90 5.88
CA HIS A 192 6.57 -15.19 5.89
C HIS A 192 7.10 -15.41 7.31
N ARG A 193 8.07 -16.32 7.46
CA ARG A 193 8.75 -16.61 8.74
C ARG A 193 10.23 -16.98 8.56
N LEU A 194 10.53 -17.84 7.59
CA LEU A 194 11.89 -18.34 7.33
C LEU A 194 12.62 -17.56 6.24
N VAL A 195 11.88 -16.98 5.31
CA VAL A 195 12.37 -16.06 4.28
C VAL A 195 11.66 -14.72 4.48
N PRO A 196 12.29 -13.58 4.13
CA PRO A 196 11.65 -12.28 4.32
C PRO A 196 10.54 -12.07 3.29
N PRO A 197 9.49 -11.28 3.62
CA PRO A 197 8.41 -10.96 2.69
C PRO A 197 8.82 -9.97 1.58
N ASN A 198 9.97 -9.33 1.71
CA ASN A 198 10.51 -8.40 0.72
C ASN A 198 11.33 -9.13 -0.36
N ASP A 199 11.99 -8.35 -1.22
CA ASP A 199 12.73 -8.87 -2.37
C ASP A 199 13.85 -9.85 -2.01
N GLY A 200 14.33 -9.85 -0.76
CA GLY A 200 15.28 -10.86 -0.28
C GLY A 200 14.72 -12.29 -0.29
N GLY A 201 13.40 -12.47 -0.29
CA GLY A 201 12.73 -13.78 -0.37
C GLY A 201 12.31 -14.18 -1.79
N LEU A 202 12.49 -13.29 -2.77
CA LEU A 202 11.90 -13.46 -4.10
C LEU A 202 12.46 -14.68 -4.85
N SER A 203 13.75 -14.96 -4.70
CA SER A 203 14.43 -16.09 -5.35
C SER A 203 13.85 -17.45 -4.93
N PHE A 204 13.41 -17.58 -3.68
CA PHE A 204 12.75 -18.80 -3.18
C PHE A 204 11.43 -19.05 -3.91
N GLY A 205 10.60 -18.01 -4.06
CA GLY A 205 9.35 -18.10 -4.80
C GLY A 205 9.56 -18.42 -6.28
N GLN A 206 10.56 -17.80 -6.91
CA GLN A 206 10.94 -18.09 -8.30
C GLN A 206 11.33 -19.56 -8.51
N ALA A 207 12.15 -20.12 -7.60
CA ALA A 207 12.57 -21.51 -7.66
C ALA A 207 11.37 -22.48 -7.51
N ALA A 208 10.46 -22.21 -6.57
CA ALA A 208 9.28 -23.05 -6.35
C ALA A 208 8.32 -23.05 -7.57
N VAL A 209 8.07 -21.90 -8.17
CA VAL A 209 7.26 -21.76 -9.39
C VAL A 209 7.91 -22.50 -10.56
N ALA A 210 9.23 -22.34 -10.75
CA ALA A 210 9.96 -23.04 -11.80
C ALA A 210 9.90 -24.57 -11.64
N ALA A 211 10.16 -25.06 -10.42
CA ALA A 211 10.09 -26.50 -10.12
C ALA A 211 8.72 -27.09 -10.42
N ALA A 212 7.64 -26.42 -9.96
CA ALA A 212 6.27 -26.89 -10.20
C ALA A 212 5.91 -26.94 -11.69
N ARG A 213 6.35 -25.94 -12.47
CA ARG A 213 6.09 -25.88 -13.92
C ARG A 213 6.87 -26.93 -14.70
N THR A 214 8.11 -27.22 -14.32
CA THR A 214 8.92 -28.25 -14.96
C THR A 214 8.45 -29.65 -14.61
N SER A 215 7.95 -29.89 -13.38
CA SER A 215 7.38 -31.19 -13.01
C SER A 215 6.01 -31.50 -13.63
N ALA A 216 5.33 -30.48 -14.17
CA ALA A 216 4.04 -30.61 -14.84
C ALA A 216 4.15 -30.79 -16.38
N ALA A 217 5.37 -30.69 -16.94
CA ALA A 217 5.68 -30.86 -18.36
C ALA A 217 6.22 -32.27 -18.63
#